data_AF-A0A2D6XCW2-F1
#
_entry.id   AF-A0A2D6XCW2-F1
#
_cell.length_a   1.000
_cell.length_b   1.000
_cell.length_c   1.000
_cell.angle_alpha   90.00
_cell.angle_beta   90.00
_cell.angle_gamma   90.00
#
_symmetry.space_group_name_H-M   'P 1'
#
loop_
_entity.id
_entity.type
_entity.pdbx_description
1 polymer ?
#
loop_
_entity_poly.entity_id
_entity_poly.type
_entity_poly.pdbx_seq_one_letter_code
_entity_poly.pdbx_strand_id
1 'polypeptide(L)'
;MTGHAKVLIAAPVYDGKDYCMKEWRELISKIDYPVIDYLLVDNSETNTFYERLKSEGFNIHKIPRRSNSREAINDSMNYIRQYTLDNNYDYLMSIEVDLKPDEQLINRLLAHNKAVVGSYYLLGFKEDQEKYERVRLLARHGLINKAVFLESIKELQFQRACIFYLDYKEDRNSWGTSNITPEKTEELFNTGLQQVHGVGMGATLIRRDILERFPFWTDARFDNKHHDVYFFMDLHNNHIPVYVDTTTLIPHDPSRWSSVEDK
;
A
#
# COMPACT_ATOMS: atom_id res chain seq x y z
N MET A 1 -8.67 -33.16 7.50
CA MET A 1 -9.59 -32.00 7.53
C MET A 1 -9.04 -30.96 6.59
N THR A 2 -9.61 -30.84 5.40
CA THR A 2 -9.22 -29.87 4.36
C THR A 2 -10.03 -28.59 4.58
N GLY A 3 -9.64 -27.79 5.57
CA GLY A 3 -10.26 -26.48 5.80
C GLY A 3 -9.59 -25.42 4.92
N HIS A 4 -10.38 -24.54 4.30
CA HIS A 4 -9.84 -23.33 3.68
C HIS A 4 -9.22 -22.42 4.76
N ALA A 5 -8.13 -21.73 4.43
CA ALA A 5 -7.51 -20.77 5.33
C ALA A 5 -8.46 -19.57 5.57
N LYS A 6 -8.55 -19.08 6.81
CA LYS A 6 -9.34 -17.90 7.18
C LYS A 6 -8.61 -16.62 6.79
N VAL A 7 -9.21 -15.80 5.95
CA VAL A 7 -8.60 -14.54 5.48
C VAL A 7 -9.40 -13.34 5.99
N LEU A 8 -8.72 -12.37 6.58
CA LEU A 8 -9.28 -11.05 6.87
C LEU A 8 -8.87 -10.07 5.77
N ILE A 9 -9.82 -9.49 5.04
CA ILE A 9 -9.56 -8.29 4.26
C ILE A 9 -9.56 -7.09 5.19
N ALA A 10 -8.53 -6.25 5.18
CA ALA A 10 -8.59 -5.03 6.00
C ALA A 10 -7.85 -3.84 5.44
N ALA A 11 -8.31 -2.65 5.85
CA ALA A 11 -7.73 -1.39 5.44
C ALA A 11 -7.85 -0.30 6.52
N PRO A 12 -6.80 0.52 6.71
CA PRO A 12 -6.94 1.82 7.36
C PRO A 12 -7.76 2.75 6.44
N VAL A 13 -8.66 3.54 7.02
CA VAL A 13 -9.49 4.51 6.29
C VAL A 13 -9.58 5.83 7.04
N TYR A 14 -9.90 6.89 6.30
CA TYR A 14 -10.28 8.19 6.86
C TYR A 14 -11.27 8.89 5.92
N ASP A 15 -11.89 9.97 6.40
CA ASP A 15 -12.91 10.75 5.70
C ASP A 15 -12.49 11.26 4.32
N GLY A 16 -11.21 11.55 4.09
CA GLY A 16 -10.71 11.92 2.76
C GLY A 16 -10.77 10.79 1.71
N LYS A 17 -11.07 9.55 2.11
CA LYS A 17 -11.28 8.41 1.21
C LYS A 17 -12.75 8.11 0.92
N ASP A 18 -13.68 8.96 1.36
CA ASP A 18 -15.12 8.73 1.20
C ASP A 18 -15.54 8.43 -0.26
N TYR A 19 -14.87 9.06 -1.22
CA TYR A 19 -15.18 8.93 -2.65
C TYR A 19 -15.16 7.49 -3.18
N CYS A 20 -14.41 6.57 -2.55
CA CYS A 20 -14.24 5.20 -3.03
C CYS A 20 -15.00 4.15 -2.20
N MET A 21 -15.65 4.53 -1.08
CA MET A 21 -16.20 3.55 -0.13
C MET A 21 -17.32 2.68 -0.71
N LYS A 22 -18.19 3.26 -1.54
CA LYS A 22 -19.29 2.52 -2.18
C LYS A 22 -18.75 1.49 -3.18
N GLU A 23 -17.84 1.90 -4.06
CA GLU A 23 -17.22 1.03 -5.05
C GLU A 23 -16.42 -0.08 -4.37
N TRP A 24 -15.64 0.26 -3.33
CA TRP A 24 -14.88 -0.73 -2.57
C TRP A 24 -15.77 -1.83 -2.00
N ARG A 25 -16.91 -1.48 -1.38
CA ARG A 25 -17.87 -2.48 -0.88
C ARG A 25 -18.41 -3.39 -1.97
N GLU A 26 -18.70 -2.83 -3.15
CA GLU A 26 -19.18 -3.60 -4.31
C GLU A 26 -18.10 -4.54 -4.89
N LEU A 27 -16.82 -4.19 -4.75
CA LEU A 27 -15.70 -5.03 -5.18
C LEU A 27 -15.41 -6.13 -4.18
N ILE A 28 -15.34 -5.81 -2.88
CA ILE A 28 -15.08 -6.81 -1.83
C ILE A 28 -16.19 -7.86 -1.77
N SER A 29 -17.45 -7.50 -2.04
CA SER A 29 -18.57 -8.46 -2.07
C SER A 29 -18.50 -9.48 -3.21
N LYS A 30 -17.66 -9.23 -4.22
CA LYS A 30 -17.45 -10.12 -5.37
C LYS A 30 -16.25 -11.05 -5.21
N ILE A 31 -15.43 -10.88 -4.16
CA ILE A 31 -14.26 -11.73 -3.93
C ILE A 31 -14.71 -13.19 -3.78
N ASP A 32 -14.17 -14.05 -4.64
CA ASP A 32 -14.52 -15.46 -4.74
C ASP A 32 -13.63 -16.30 -3.80
N TYR A 33 -13.84 -16.16 -2.49
CA TYR A 33 -13.13 -16.95 -1.49
C TYR A 33 -14.03 -17.34 -0.31
N PRO A 34 -14.07 -18.63 0.10
CA PRO A 34 -15.16 -19.15 0.93
C PRO A 34 -15.09 -18.76 2.41
N VAL A 35 -13.92 -18.38 2.93
CA VAL A 35 -13.74 -18.09 4.36
C VAL A 35 -13.06 -16.74 4.53
N ILE A 36 -13.89 -15.71 4.36
CA ILE A 36 -13.46 -14.32 4.30
C ILE A 36 -14.35 -13.42 5.16
N ASP A 37 -13.70 -12.51 5.89
CA ASP A 37 -14.32 -11.37 6.53
C ASP A 37 -13.62 -10.09 6.07
N TYR A 38 -14.19 -8.93 6.38
CA TYR A 38 -13.48 -7.66 6.23
C TYR A 38 -13.57 -6.77 7.46
N LEU A 39 -12.57 -5.91 7.65
CA LEU A 39 -12.51 -4.88 8.68
C LEU A 39 -11.95 -3.57 8.12
N LEU A 40 -12.64 -2.47 8.37
CA LEU A 40 -12.11 -1.12 8.15
C LEU A 40 -11.72 -0.50 9.49
N VAL A 41 -10.63 0.26 9.51
CA VAL A 41 -10.20 1.00 10.72
C VAL A 41 -10.14 2.49 10.43
N ASP A 42 -11.13 3.22 10.93
CA ASP A 42 -11.25 4.67 10.78
C ASP A 42 -10.31 5.43 11.70
N ASN A 43 -9.42 6.23 11.10
CA ASN A 43 -8.53 7.17 11.78
C ASN A 43 -8.81 8.64 11.40
N SER A 44 -10.05 8.96 10.98
CA SER A 44 -10.53 10.33 10.81
C SER A 44 -10.42 11.14 12.10
N GLU A 45 -10.41 12.47 12.01
CA GLU A 45 -10.42 13.29 13.22
C GLU A 45 -11.74 13.20 13.99
N THR A 46 -12.85 13.21 13.26
CA THR A 46 -14.19 13.20 13.85
C THR A 46 -14.83 11.81 13.75
N ASN A 47 -15.95 11.62 14.45
CA ASN A 47 -16.73 10.39 14.38
C ASN A 47 -17.75 10.38 13.24
N THR A 48 -17.97 11.50 12.53
CA THR A 48 -19.03 11.61 11.52
C THR A 48 -18.90 10.57 10.43
N PHE A 49 -17.67 10.37 9.92
CA PHE A 49 -17.38 9.35 8.90
C PHE A 49 -17.62 7.93 9.41
N TYR A 50 -17.09 7.61 10.59
CA TYR A 50 -17.30 6.31 11.25
C TYR A 50 -18.77 5.99 11.51
N GLU A 51 -19.53 6.91 12.12
CA GLU A 51 -20.94 6.66 12.46
C GLU A 51 -21.79 6.48 11.20
N ARG A 52 -21.51 7.24 10.14
CA ARG A 52 -22.18 7.07 8.86
C ARG A 52 -21.89 5.68 8.26
N LEU A 53 -20.61 5.31 8.07
CA LEU A 53 -20.26 3.99 7.52
C LEU A 53 -20.79 2.83 8.38
N LYS A 54 -20.76 2.98 9.71
CA LYS A 54 -21.35 2.01 10.62
C LYS A 54 -22.87 1.86 10.41
N SER A 55 -23.60 2.97 10.26
CA SER A 55 -25.04 2.94 9.96
C SER A 55 -25.38 2.36 8.59
N GLU A 56 -24.45 2.46 7.62
CA GLU A 56 -24.52 1.79 6.33
C GLU A 56 -24.15 0.30 6.42
N GLY A 57 -23.81 -0.22 7.61
CA GLY A 57 -23.53 -1.62 7.87
C GLY A 57 -22.10 -2.06 7.56
N PHE A 58 -21.14 -1.14 7.47
CA PHE A 58 -19.73 -1.53 7.32
C PHE A 58 -19.23 -2.13 8.64
N ASN A 59 -18.44 -3.20 8.55
CA ASN A 59 -17.62 -3.62 9.69
C ASN A 59 -16.44 -2.64 9.82
N ILE A 60 -16.62 -1.63 10.66
CA ILE A 60 -15.68 -0.53 10.83
C ILE A 60 -15.44 -0.26 12.31
N HIS A 61 -14.19 0.01 12.66
CA HIS A 61 -13.76 0.32 14.01
C HIS A 61 -13.11 1.70 14.05
N LYS A 62 -13.40 2.48 15.09
CA LYS A 62 -12.81 3.81 15.29
C LYS A 62 -11.56 3.71 16.15
N ILE A 63 -10.50 4.40 15.73
CA ILE A 63 -9.33 4.66 16.59
C ILE A 63 -9.04 6.16 16.68
N PRO A 64 -8.32 6.62 17.73
CA PRO A 64 -7.87 8.00 17.81
C PRO A 64 -6.93 8.36 16.65
N ARG A 65 -7.15 9.53 16.02
CA ARG A 65 -6.24 10.07 15.01
C ARG A 65 -4.99 10.66 15.66
N ARG A 66 -3.81 10.35 15.13
CA ARG A 66 -2.52 10.97 15.49
C ARG A 66 -2.33 12.31 14.79
N SER A 67 -1.34 13.10 15.18
CA SER A 67 -1.07 14.40 14.55
C SER A 67 -0.71 14.26 13.07
N ASN A 68 0.08 13.25 12.72
CA ASN A 68 0.43 12.97 11.33
C ASN A 68 -0.23 11.68 10.80
N SER A 69 -0.49 11.68 9.49
CA SER A 69 -1.12 10.58 8.77
C SER A 69 -0.32 9.27 8.85
N ARG A 70 1.01 9.33 8.91
CA ARG A 70 1.88 8.14 8.95
C ARG A 70 1.70 7.34 10.23
N GLU A 71 1.70 8.03 11.37
CA GLU A 71 1.40 7.42 12.67
C GLU A 71 -0.06 6.97 12.75
N ALA A 72 -1.00 7.75 12.21
CA ALA A 72 -2.42 7.37 12.20
C ALA A 72 -2.65 6.06 11.42
N ILE A 73 -1.99 5.90 10.27
CA ILE A 73 -2.04 4.67 9.48
C ILE A 73 -1.31 3.53 10.21
N ASN A 74 -0.16 3.80 10.82
CA ASN A 74 0.58 2.80 11.62
C ASN A 74 -0.28 2.23 12.77
N ASP A 75 -0.97 3.09 13.50
CA ASP A 75 -1.83 2.68 14.61
C ASP A 75 -3.02 1.86 14.09
N SER A 76 -3.62 2.26 12.95
CA SER A 76 -4.66 1.46 12.28
C SER A 76 -4.15 0.09 11.85
N MET A 77 -2.95 0.00 11.28
CA MET A 77 -2.38 -1.27 10.84
C MET A 77 -2.05 -2.20 12.01
N ASN A 78 -1.59 -1.66 13.14
CA ASN A 78 -1.41 -2.45 14.36
C ASN A 78 -2.75 -2.90 14.97
N TYR A 79 -3.80 -2.08 14.88
CA TYR A 79 -5.15 -2.51 15.25
C TYR A 79 -5.62 -3.69 14.40
N ILE A 80 -5.48 -3.57 13.07
CA ILE A 80 -5.82 -4.64 12.10
C ILE A 80 -5.03 -5.91 12.39
N ARG A 81 -3.72 -5.78 12.61
CA ARG A 81 -2.84 -6.88 13.01
C ARG A 81 -3.39 -7.58 14.24
N GLN A 82 -3.66 -6.84 15.32
CA GLN A 82 -4.13 -7.43 16.57
C GLN A 82 -5.50 -8.10 16.39
N TYR A 83 -6.42 -7.48 15.64
CA TYR A 83 -7.70 -8.09 15.30
C TYR A 83 -7.54 -9.41 14.52
N THR A 84 -6.60 -9.44 13.56
CA THR A 84 -6.26 -10.66 12.80
C THR A 84 -5.82 -11.78 13.74
N LEU A 85 -4.97 -11.46 14.71
CA LEU A 85 -4.44 -12.41 15.68
C LEU A 85 -5.52 -12.91 16.65
N ASP A 86 -6.27 -11.99 17.27
CA ASP A 86 -7.27 -12.30 18.30
C ASP A 86 -8.45 -13.13 17.77
N ASN A 87 -8.79 -12.95 16.49
CA ASN A 87 -9.92 -13.65 15.84
C ASN A 87 -9.50 -14.89 15.06
N ASN A 88 -8.26 -15.38 15.26
CA ASN A 88 -7.77 -16.63 14.67
C ASN A 88 -7.83 -16.68 13.13
N TYR A 89 -7.55 -15.57 12.45
CA TYR A 89 -7.33 -15.57 11.01
C TYR A 89 -5.95 -16.15 10.69
N ASP A 90 -5.85 -16.85 9.55
CA ASP A 90 -4.61 -17.45 9.04
C ASP A 90 -3.81 -16.45 8.20
N TYR A 91 -4.49 -15.48 7.58
CA TYR A 91 -3.90 -14.43 6.76
C TYR A 91 -4.59 -13.09 6.96
N LEU A 92 -3.80 -12.02 6.89
CA LEU A 92 -4.27 -10.67 6.61
C LEU A 92 -4.10 -10.42 5.10
N MET A 93 -5.19 -10.04 4.44
CA MET A 93 -5.17 -9.49 3.09
C MET A 93 -5.41 -7.98 3.19
N SER A 94 -4.35 -7.18 3.14
CA SER A 94 -4.51 -5.73 3.13
C SER A 94 -4.97 -5.28 1.74
N ILE A 95 -6.13 -4.62 1.66
CA ILE A 95 -6.70 -4.06 0.42
C ILE A 95 -7.11 -2.62 0.68
N GLU A 96 -6.26 -1.65 0.32
CA GLU A 96 -6.59 -0.22 0.43
C GLU A 96 -7.86 0.13 -0.36
N VAL A 97 -8.62 1.11 0.12
CA VAL A 97 -9.99 1.37 -0.35
C VAL A 97 -10.07 1.97 -1.75
N ASP A 98 -8.98 2.54 -2.25
CA ASP A 98 -8.82 3.10 -3.58
C ASP A 98 -8.21 2.11 -4.59
N LEU A 99 -8.05 0.83 -4.23
CA LEU A 99 -7.64 -0.24 -5.13
C LEU A 99 -8.84 -1.07 -5.60
N LYS A 100 -8.74 -1.55 -6.85
CA LYS A 100 -9.84 -2.25 -7.54
C LYS A 100 -9.50 -3.69 -7.91
N PRO A 101 -9.36 -4.59 -6.93
CA PRO A 101 -8.96 -5.96 -7.21
C PRO A 101 -10.02 -6.74 -8.00
N ASP A 102 -9.56 -7.76 -8.73
CA ASP A 102 -10.43 -8.78 -9.30
C ASP A 102 -10.90 -9.80 -8.25
N GLU A 103 -11.97 -10.52 -8.57
CA GLU A 103 -12.58 -11.52 -7.69
C GLU A 103 -11.65 -12.69 -7.31
N GLN A 104 -10.61 -12.95 -8.12
CA GLN A 104 -9.68 -14.07 -7.96
C GLN A 104 -8.40 -13.69 -7.20
N LEU A 105 -8.29 -12.44 -6.71
CA LEU A 105 -7.09 -11.93 -6.04
C LEU A 105 -6.56 -12.89 -4.96
N ILE A 106 -7.42 -13.27 -4.02
CA ILE A 106 -7.01 -14.07 -2.85
C ILE A 106 -6.62 -15.49 -3.28
N ASN A 107 -7.38 -16.13 -4.16
CA ASN A 107 -7.04 -17.44 -4.70
C ASN A 107 -5.66 -17.42 -5.38
N ARG A 108 -5.42 -16.41 -6.20
CA ARG A 108 -4.15 -16.22 -6.91
C ARG A 108 -2.98 -16.04 -5.95
N LEU A 109 -3.11 -15.17 -4.94
CA LEU A 109 -2.03 -14.92 -3.98
C LEU A 109 -1.76 -16.14 -3.08
N LEU A 110 -2.79 -16.83 -2.61
CA LEU A 110 -2.65 -18.04 -1.81
C LEU A 110 -1.98 -19.18 -2.59
N ALA A 111 -2.23 -19.28 -3.90
CA ALA A 111 -1.64 -20.31 -4.76
C ALA A 111 -0.10 -20.26 -4.81
N HIS A 112 0.52 -19.10 -4.56
CA HIS A 112 1.97 -18.96 -4.49
C HIS A 112 2.59 -19.58 -3.22
N ASN A 113 1.77 -19.85 -2.20
CA ASN A 113 2.20 -20.42 -0.91
C ASN A 113 3.40 -19.68 -0.30
N LYS A 114 3.34 -18.34 -0.28
CA LYS A 114 4.35 -17.47 0.30
C LYS A 114 3.85 -16.87 1.61
N ALA A 115 4.78 -16.62 2.53
CA ALA A 115 4.46 -15.98 3.81
C ALA A 115 4.04 -14.52 3.63
N VAL A 116 4.60 -13.83 2.63
CA VAL A 116 4.25 -12.46 2.25
C VAL A 116 4.26 -12.35 0.74
N VAL A 117 3.13 -11.95 0.16
CA VAL A 117 3.01 -11.72 -1.29
C VAL A 117 2.10 -10.52 -1.57
N GLY A 118 2.64 -9.54 -2.29
CA GLY A 118 1.91 -8.38 -2.79
C GLY A 118 1.37 -8.61 -4.18
N SER A 119 0.47 -7.71 -4.59
CA SER A 119 0.01 -7.59 -5.98
C SER A 119 0.61 -6.38 -6.66
N TYR A 120 0.63 -6.43 -7.99
CA TYR A 120 1.16 -5.36 -8.80
C TYR A 120 0.13 -4.24 -9.00
N TYR A 121 0.44 -3.04 -8.51
CA TYR A 121 -0.35 -1.83 -8.72
C TYR A 121 0.56 -0.61 -8.86
N LEU A 122 0.06 0.42 -9.53
CA LEU A 122 0.84 1.62 -9.84
C LEU A 122 0.48 2.74 -8.86
N LEU A 123 1.50 3.42 -8.35
CA LEU A 123 1.40 4.73 -7.71
C LEU A 123 1.43 5.83 -8.77
N GLY A 124 1.07 7.05 -8.38
CA GLY A 124 1.27 8.25 -9.19
C GLY A 124 0.24 8.42 -10.31
N PHE A 125 0.51 9.39 -11.18
CA PHE A 125 -0.43 9.88 -12.18
C PHE A 125 0.22 9.88 -13.56
N LYS A 126 -0.53 9.44 -14.57
CA LYS A 126 -0.06 9.44 -15.97
C LYS A 126 0.15 10.87 -16.49
N GLU A 127 -0.70 11.79 -16.07
CA GLU A 127 -0.64 13.21 -16.42
C GLU A 127 0.67 13.85 -15.92
N ASP A 128 1.20 13.38 -14.80
CA ASP A 128 2.47 13.88 -14.25
C ASP A 128 3.67 13.42 -15.12
N GLN A 129 3.58 12.23 -15.74
CA GLN A 129 4.57 11.76 -16.72
C GLN A 129 4.54 12.63 -17.99
N GLU A 130 3.35 12.94 -18.50
CA GLU A 130 3.18 13.80 -19.68
C GLU A 130 3.70 15.22 -19.42
N LYS A 131 3.39 15.78 -18.24
CA LYS A 131 3.90 17.09 -17.81
C LYS A 131 5.42 17.11 -17.70
N TYR A 132 6.02 16.05 -17.16
CA TYR A 132 7.48 15.94 -17.09
C TYR A 132 8.13 15.93 -18.47
N GLU A 133 7.65 15.11 -19.41
CA GLU A 133 8.24 15.05 -20.74
C GLU A 133 8.16 16.41 -21.47
N ARG A 134 7.07 17.16 -21.28
CA ARG A 134 6.96 18.53 -21.80
C ARG A 134 8.02 19.46 -21.22
N VAL A 135 8.18 19.49 -19.90
CA VAL A 135 9.16 20.36 -19.22
C VAL A 135 10.60 19.93 -19.56
N ARG A 136 10.85 18.62 -19.66
CA ARG A 136 12.13 18.04 -20.08
C ARG A 136 12.52 18.46 -21.49
N LEU A 137 11.57 18.49 -22.43
CA LEU A 137 11.82 18.99 -23.79
C LEU A 137 12.21 20.48 -23.78
N LEU A 138 11.49 21.32 -23.03
CA LEU A 138 11.85 22.74 -22.88
C LEU A 138 13.27 22.91 -22.35
N ALA A 139 13.66 22.12 -21.34
CA ALA A 139 15.02 22.17 -20.77
C ALA A 139 16.07 21.70 -21.79
N ARG A 140 15.81 20.62 -22.53
CA ARG A 140 16.71 20.11 -23.58
C ARG A 140 16.93 21.11 -24.72
N HIS A 141 15.91 21.88 -25.06
CA HIS A 141 16.01 22.95 -26.05
C HIS A 141 16.58 24.26 -25.50
N GLY A 142 17.02 24.29 -24.23
CA GLY A 142 17.57 25.49 -23.59
C GLY A 142 16.55 26.60 -23.35
N LEU A 143 15.25 26.30 -23.44
CA LEU A 143 14.16 27.27 -23.25
C LEU A 143 13.89 27.58 -21.77
N ILE A 144 14.30 26.67 -20.88
CA ILE A 144 14.27 26.88 -19.43
C ILE A 144 15.60 26.44 -18.81
N ASN A 145 15.97 27.08 -17.69
CA ASN A 145 17.17 26.73 -16.94
C ASN A 145 16.91 25.60 -15.93
N LYS A 146 17.99 25.09 -15.31
CA LYS A 146 17.92 24.00 -14.33
C LYS A 146 17.03 24.31 -13.13
N ALA A 147 17.03 25.54 -12.62
CA ALA A 147 16.21 25.91 -11.46
C ALA A 147 14.71 25.85 -11.80
N VAL A 148 14.31 26.40 -12.95
CA VAL A 148 12.92 26.34 -13.45
C VAL A 148 12.50 24.90 -13.73
N PHE A 149 13.40 24.09 -14.30
CA PHE A 149 13.16 22.67 -14.51
C PHE A 149 12.87 21.93 -13.19
N LEU A 150 13.76 22.06 -12.19
CA LEU A 150 13.61 21.40 -10.89
C LEU A 150 12.33 21.82 -10.17
N GLU A 151 12.03 23.12 -10.18
CA GLU A 151 10.81 23.66 -9.59
C GLU A 151 9.54 23.11 -10.26
N SER A 152 9.56 22.95 -11.59
CA SER A 152 8.41 22.47 -12.36
C SER A 152 8.10 20.98 -12.13
N ILE A 153 9.08 20.20 -11.69
CA ILE A 153 8.94 18.75 -11.49
C ILE A 153 8.80 18.35 -10.02
N LYS A 154 8.97 19.29 -9.08
CA LYS A 154 9.08 18.98 -7.65
C LYS A 154 7.84 18.28 -7.06
N GLU A 155 6.65 18.60 -7.56
CA GLU A 155 5.36 18.06 -7.08
C GLU A 155 4.85 16.89 -7.95
N LEU A 156 5.61 16.46 -8.97
CA LEU A 156 5.15 15.39 -9.87
C LEU A 156 5.26 14.02 -9.18
N GLN A 157 4.19 13.25 -9.29
CA GLN A 157 4.11 11.89 -8.77
C GLN A 157 4.04 10.92 -9.95
N PHE A 158 5.23 10.53 -10.44
CA PHE A 158 5.37 9.62 -11.59
C PHE A 158 4.69 8.28 -11.39
N GLN A 159 4.11 7.77 -12.47
CA GLN A 159 3.57 6.43 -12.48
C GLN A 159 4.69 5.40 -12.32
N ARG A 160 4.58 4.54 -11.30
CA ARG A 160 5.54 3.47 -11.02
C ARG A 160 4.88 2.38 -10.18
N ALA A 161 5.39 1.15 -10.23
CA ALA A 161 4.87 0.10 -9.36
C ALA A 161 5.16 0.41 -7.89
N CYS A 162 4.23 0.04 -7.00
CA CYS A 162 4.44 0.12 -5.56
C CYS A 162 5.32 -1.04 -5.08
N ILE A 163 6.57 -1.06 -5.53
CA ILE A 163 7.57 -2.10 -5.25
C ILE A 163 8.84 -1.45 -4.74
N PHE A 164 9.42 -2.04 -3.71
CA PHE A 164 10.64 -1.57 -3.08
C PHE A 164 11.84 -2.46 -3.40
N TYR A 165 13.00 -1.82 -3.57
CA TYR A 165 14.31 -2.46 -3.72
C TYR A 165 15.29 -1.89 -2.69
N LEU A 166 16.31 -2.69 -2.39
CA LEU A 166 17.48 -2.21 -1.69
C LEU A 166 18.35 -1.38 -2.64
N ASP A 167 18.75 -0.23 -2.15
CA ASP A 167 19.62 0.70 -2.84
C ASP A 167 20.77 1.10 -1.93
N TYR A 168 21.99 0.98 -2.44
CA TYR A 168 23.18 1.32 -1.68
C TYR A 168 23.48 2.81 -1.83
N LYS A 169 23.53 3.51 -0.70
CA LYS A 169 23.81 4.95 -0.63
C LYS A 169 25.29 5.15 -0.33
N GLU A 170 26.09 5.35 -1.38
CA GLU A 170 27.54 5.54 -1.27
C GLU A 170 27.91 6.71 -0.35
N ASP A 171 27.16 7.81 -0.40
CA ASP A 171 27.37 9.02 0.42
C ASP A 171 27.27 8.75 1.93
N ARG A 172 26.53 7.70 2.31
CA ARG A 172 26.28 7.33 3.70
C ARG A 172 26.85 5.96 4.07
N ASN A 173 27.47 5.27 3.10
CA ASN A 173 27.95 3.90 3.24
C ASN A 173 26.89 2.98 3.88
N SER A 174 25.65 3.06 3.40
CA SER A 174 24.50 2.37 3.99
C SER A 174 23.50 1.86 2.95
N TRP A 175 22.79 0.80 3.29
CA TRP A 175 21.67 0.30 2.49
C TRP A 175 20.38 1.04 2.88
N GLY A 176 19.57 1.38 1.89
CA GLY A 176 18.26 1.98 2.09
C GLY A 176 17.19 1.33 1.22
N THR A 177 15.94 1.54 1.62
CA THR A 177 14.77 1.15 0.83
C THR A 177 14.41 2.27 -0.15
N SER A 178 14.34 1.93 -1.44
CA SER A 178 13.94 2.82 -2.53
C SER A 178 12.77 2.23 -3.32
N ASN A 179 11.88 3.09 -3.81
CA ASN A 179 10.89 2.67 -4.80
C ASN A 179 11.56 2.29 -6.12
N ILE A 180 10.92 1.36 -6.84
CA ILE A 180 11.24 1.06 -8.22
C ILE A 180 11.11 2.31 -9.12
N THR A 181 11.92 2.38 -10.17
CA THR A 181 11.82 3.45 -11.17
C THR A 181 10.70 3.17 -12.17
N PRO A 182 10.20 4.19 -12.90
CA PRO A 182 9.24 3.99 -13.99
C PRO A 182 9.74 3.01 -15.06
N GLU A 183 11.04 3.02 -15.40
CA GLU A 183 11.59 2.12 -16.43
C GLU A 183 11.48 0.66 -16.00
N LYS A 184 11.90 0.35 -14.76
CA LYS A 184 11.81 -1.01 -14.20
C LYS A 184 10.38 -1.46 -13.94
N THR A 185 9.43 -0.52 -13.81
CA THR A 185 8.00 -0.83 -13.68
C THR A 185 7.53 -1.60 -14.92
N GLU A 186 7.81 -1.09 -16.12
CA GLU A 186 7.41 -1.75 -17.35
C GLU A 186 8.07 -3.12 -17.53
N GLU A 187 9.34 -3.25 -17.14
CA GLU A 187 10.11 -4.50 -17.24
C GLU A 187 9.56 -5.63 -16.35
N LEU A 188 8.97 -5.31 -15.20
CA LEU A 188 8.46 -6.30 -14.25
C LEU A 188 7.05 -6.78 -14.57
N PHE A 189 6.25 -5.98 -15.28
CA PHE A 189 4.85 -6.32 -15.49
C PHE A 189 4.72 -7.62 -16.29
N ASN A 190 3.81 -8.50 -15.85
CA ASN A 190 3.51 -9.78 -16.47
C ASN A 190 4.73 -10.73 -16.57
N THR A 191 5.63 -10.68 -15.59
CA THR A 191 6.79 -11.59 -15.48
C THR A 191 6.58 -12.73 -14.49
N GLY A 192 5.38 -12.84 -13.90
CA GLY A 192 5.04 -13.85 -12.90
C GLY A 192 5.39 -13.43 -11.47
N LEU A 193 5.70 -14.41 -10.63
CA LEU A 193 6.08 -14.18 -9.23
C LEU A 193 7.53 -13.71 -9.13
N GLN A 194 7.76 -12.54 -8.56
CA GLN A 194 9.09 -11.95 -8.39
C GLN A 194 9.43 -11.81 -6.91
N GLN A 195 10.66 -12.14 -6.52
CA GLN A 195 11.16 -11.82 -5.19
C GLN A 195 11.63 -10.37 -5.16
N VAL A 196 11.19 -9.61 -4.16
CA VAL A 196 11.47 -8.18 -4.01
C VAL A 196 11.90 -7.87 -2.58
N HIS A 197 12.40 -6.65 -2.33
CA HIS A 197 12.70 -6.22 -0.96
C HIS A 197 11.42 -5.90 -0.20
N GLY A 198 10.44 -5.29 -0.87
CA GLY A 198 9.12 -5.04 -0.30
C GLY A 198 8.10 -4.63 -1.37
N VAL A 199 6.85 -4.49 -0.95
CA VAL A 199 5.70 -4.13 -1.78
C VAL A 199 4.84 -3.13 -1.03
N GLY A 200 4.01 -2.34 -1.70
CA GLY A 200 3.04 -1.52 -0.98
C GLY A 200 2.00 -2.36 -0.24
N MET A 201 1.52 -1.85 0.90
CA MET A 201 0.48 -2.53 1.70
C MET A 201 -0.90 -2.52 1.04
N GLY A 202 -1.09 -1.76 -0.05
CA GLY A 202 -2.38 -1.59 -0.69
C GLY A 202 -3.02 -2.89 -1.19
N ALA A 203 -2.25 -3.90 -1.57
CA ALA A 203 -2.79 -5.20 -1.99
C ALA A 203 -1.83 -6.33 -1.62
N THR A 204 -1.68 -6.60 -0.32
CA THR A 204 -0.67 -7.54 0.20
C THR A 204 -1.26 -8.59 1.14
N LEU A 205 -0.98 -9.86 0.84
CA LEU A 205 -1.33 -11.01 1.66
C LEU A 205 -0.16 -11.35 2.60
N ILE A 206 -0.45 -11.42 3.90
CA ILE A 206 0.52 -11.67 4.96
C ILE A 206 0.03 -12.83 5.82
N ARG A 207 0.86 -13.87 5.96
CA ARG A 207 0.58 -15.03 6.80
C ARG A 207 0.64 -14.66 8.29
N ARG A 208 -0.22 -15.29 9.08
CA ARG A 208 -0.35 -15.04 10.53
C ARG A 208 0.96 -15.06 11.30
N ASP A 209 1.84 -16.03 11.05
CA ASP A 209 3.12 -16.16 11.77
C ASP A 209 4.06 -14.96 11.54
N ILE A 210 3.93 -14.28 10.40
CA ILE A 210 4.62 -13.01 10.14
C ILE A 210 4.03 -11.91 11.01
N LEU A 211 2.69 -11.80 11.06
CA LEU A 211 2.00 -10.82 11.90
C LEU A 211 2.32 -11.04 13.38
N GLU A 212 2.38 -12.27 13.87
CA GLU A 212 2.73 -12.56 15.28
C GLU A 212 4.10 -11.98 15.66
N ARG A 213 5.06 -12.01 14.75
CA ARG A 213 6.46 -11.65 15.00
C ARG A 213 6.79 -10.18 14.73
N PHE A 214 6.13 -9.56 13.75
CA PHE A 214 6.50 -8.24 13.24
C PHE A 214 5.34 -7.27 13.38
N PRO A 215 5.36 -6.38 14.40
CA PRO A 215 4.42 -5.27 14.47
C PRO A 215 4.75 -4.22 13.40
N PHE A 216 3.78 -3.36 13.08
CA PHE A 216 4.04 -2.18 12.27
C PHE A 216 4.63 -1.09 13.15
N TRP A 217 5.57 -0.30 12.64
CA TRP A 217 6.12 0.82 13.37
C TRP A 217 6.59 1.94 12.44
N THR A 218 6.72 3.13 13.00
CA THR A 218 7.26 4.33 12.36
C THR A 218 8.40 4.90 13.19
N ASP A 219 9.28 5.67 12.55
CA ASP A 219 10.38 6.36 13.22
C ASP A 219 10.20 7.87 13.07
N ALA A 220 9.97 8.56 14.18
CA ALA A 220 9.75 10.01 14.20
C ALA A 220 10.97 10.81 13.70
N ARG A 221 12.16 10.19 13.60
CA ARG A 221 13.35 10.81 12.99
C ARG A 221 13.24 10.94 11.47
N PHE A 222 12.33 10.20 10.84
CA PHE A 222 12.15 10.14 9.39
C PHE A 222 10.67 10.38 9.04
N ASP A 223 10.33 11.63 8.79
CA ASP A 223 8.99 12.07 8.42
C ASP A 223 8.53 11.61 7.02
N ASN A 224 9.44 11.07 6.21
CA ASN A 224 9.18 10.66 4.83
C ASN A 224 9.06 9.14 4.63
N LYS A 225 9.05 8.36 5.71
CA LYS A 225 8.93 6.89 5.66
C LYS A 225 7.62 6.42 6.29
N HIS A 226 6.92 5.55 5.58
CA HIS A 226 5.69 4.91 6.05
C HIS A 226 6.03 3.59 6.78
N HIS A 227 5.04 3.06 7.50
CA HIS A 227 5.18 1.86 8.32
C HIS A 227 5.56 0.60 7.50
N ASP A 228 5.16 0.55 6.23
CA ASP A 228 5.46 -0.54 5.31
C ASP A 228 6.97 -0.67 5.04
N VAL A 229 7.67 0.45 4.85
CA VAL A 229 9.13 0.47 4.69
C VAL A 229 9.83 -0.24 5.85
N TYR A 230 9.42 0.07 7.08
CA TYR A 230 10.01 -0.50 8.28
C TYR A 230 9.64 -1.97 8.46
N PHE A 231 8.39 -2.33 8.17
CA PHE A 231 7.94 -3.73 8.17
C PHE A 231 8.80 -4.58 7.23
N PHE A 232 9.02 -4.14 5.99
CA PHE A 232 9.86 -4.89 5.03
C PHE A 232 11.36 -4.87 5.38
N MET A 233 11.85 -3.80 6.02
CA MET A 233 13.21 -3.80 6.57
C MET A 233 13.38 -4.86 7.65
N ASP A 234 12.40 -5.03 8.54
CA ASP A 234 12.45 -6.09 9.55
C ASP A 234 12.42 -7.48 8.93
N LEU A 235 11.57 -7.70 7.92
CA LEU A 235 11.55 -8.97 7.18
C LEU A 235 12.89 -9.25 6.51
N HIS A 236 13.47 -8.26 5.85
CA HIS A 236 14.79 -8.37 5.22
C HIS A 236 15.88 -8.74 6.24
N ASN A 237 15.94 -8.01 7.36
CA ASN A 237 16.92 -8.23 8.43
C ASN A 237 16.77 -9.60 9.11
N ASN A 238 15.58 -10.21 9.01
CA ASN A 238 15.29 -11.54 9.51
C ASN A 238 15.32 -12.62 8.42
N HIS A 239 15.83 -12.30 7.23
CA HIS A 239 15.93 -13.21 6.08
C HIS A 239 14.60 -13.84 5.65
N ILE A 240 13.50 -13.08 5.77
CA ILE A 240 12.17 -13.50 5.35
C ILE A 240 11.93 -12.95 3.93
N PRO A 241 11.75 -13.83 2.92
CA PRO A 241 11.57 -13.38 1.55
C PRO A 241 10.17 -12.79 1.33
N VAL A 242 10.12 -11.72 0.55
CA VAL A 242 8.91 -11.02 0.13
C VAL A 242 8.75 -11.18 -1.37
N TYR A 243 7.51 -11.38 -1.81
CA TYR A 243 7.21 -11.59 -3.22
C TYR A 243 6.15 -10.61 -3.71
N VAL A 244 6.11 -10.41 -5.03
CA VAL A 244 5.05 -9.71 -5.74
C VAL A 244 4.57 -10.57 -6.91
N ASP A 245 3.26 -10.71 -7.03
CA ASP A 245 2.64 -11.24 -8.23
C ASP A 245 2.46 -10.13 -9.26
N THR A 246 3.15 -10.25 -10.39
CA THR A 246 3.14 -9.26 -11.48
C THR A 246 2.18 -9.60 -12.62
N THR A 247 1.44 -10.72 -12.55
CA THR A 247 0.59 -11.17 -13.68
C THR A 247 -0.66 -10.31 -13.88
N THR A 248 -1.09 -9.61 -12.83
CA THR A 248 -2.30 -8.78 -12.87
C THR A 248 -2.01 -7.40 -12.33
N LEU A 249 -2.36 -6.37 -13.12
CA LEU A 249 -2.36 -4.99 -12.68
C LEU A 249 -3.67 -4.69 -11.95
N ILE A 250 -3.58 -4.33 -10.67
CA ILE A 250 -4.73 -3.81 -9.91
C ILE A 250 -4.87 -2.31 -10.21
N PRO A 251 -6.02 -1.85 -10.76
CA PRO A 251 -6.30 -0.44 -10.90
C PRO A 251 -6.30 0.28 -9.55
N HIS A 252 -5.81 1.50 -9.55
CA HIS A 252 -5.64 2.33 -8.36
C HIS A 252 -6.14 3.74 -8.68
N ASP A 253 -6.98 4.30 -7.80
CA ASP A 253 -7.48 5.67 -7.89
C ASP A 253 -6.83 6.54 -6.78
N PRO A 254 -5.51 6.82 -6.87
CA PRO A 254 -4.79 7.49 -5.81
C PRO A 254 -5.28 8.92 -5.61
N SER A 255 -5.39 9.32 -4.35
CA SER A 255 -5.38 10.74 -3.98
C SER A 255 -3.95 11.28 -4.03
N ARG A 256 -3.79 12.56 -4.37
CA ARG A 256 -2.47 13.21 -4.28
C ARG A 256 -2.05 13.31 -2.82
N TRP A 257 -0.83 12.88 -2.49
CA TRP A 257 -0.32 13.05 -1.12
C TRP A 257 -0.29 14.50 -0.63
N SER A 258 -0.15 15.46 -1.54
CA SER A 258 -0.21 16.89 -1.22
C SER A 258 -1.60 17.36 -0.77
N SER A 259 -2.66 16.57 -0.97
CA SER A 259 -4.00 16.87 -0.44
C SER A 259 -4.28 16.23 0.92
N VAL A 260 -3.31 15.50 1.48
CA VAL A 260 -3.40 14.96 2.84
C VAL A 260 -2.87 16.01 3.80
N GLU A 261 -3.75 16.57 4.62
CA GLU A 261 -3.37 17.53 5.64
C GLU A 261 -2.86 16.78 6.89
N ASP A 262 -1.53 16.83 7.09
CA ASP A 262 -0.89 16.49 8.36
C ASP A 262 -0.99 17.70 9.31
N LYS A 263 -1.16 17.47 10.61
CA LYS A 263 -1.32 18.51 11.63
C LYS A 263 -0.05 18.77 12.42
#